data_AF-A0A1M3QH04-F1
#
_entry.id   AF-A0A1M3QH04-F1
#
_cell.length_a   1.000
_cell.length_b   1.000
_cell.length_c   1.000
_cell.angle_alpha   90.00
_cell.angle_beta   90.00
_cell.angle_gamma   90.00
#
_symmetry.space_group_name_H-M   'P 1'
#
loop_
_entity.id
_entity.type
_entity.pdbx_description
1 polymer ?
#
loop_
_entity_poly.entity_id
_entity_poly.type
_entity_poly.pdbx_seq_one_letter_code
_entity_poly.pdbx_strand_id
1 'polypeptide(L)'
;MDRHLRRVTSHVVRRQAIRRKTRRCHSHFYARCSHWSFHAEAPASAFRWARERWVLGGGACLLALLTLLGIPAWASVMRHRAVQPVTRETLALQLPPAPKESPLATTASWKAVEVQPGETMSEIFQAQGLSGSDLARVMASGKDTGALKALHPGDEVAFLIGAKGQLQGFRYNPDSATRITLTAQTDGSFETQSTALPVERRMHFAHGVVQGSLFAAGEKAGLSETMVLKLADVFKYDIDFIKDLKKGDRFTVVYDDIYRNGQYSGGGNIIAAEFVNNGHRYTAYRFKQGDGEIAYYSEDGRPLRKGLLRTPVSFTRLSSSFGMRKDPVLGYTRLHKGVDYAAPTGTPVHAAGDGVIVRHGWVHGYGNFIAIKNTSTYTTAYGHMSRFAPGLRVGSRVTQGEVIGYVGQTGFATGPHLHYEVRVDGKPENPLTVTMPKPQPLSDKLMAEFKTQTAPMVARIQMIDNATQRLARVDSGRAAGTMLTD
;
A
#
# COMPACT_ATOMS: atom_id res chain seq x y z
N MET A 1 40.56 2.47 -51.21
CA MET A 1 40.76 3.50 -50.17
C MET A 1 39.77 4.68 -50.29
N ASP A 2 38.53 4.46 -50.77
CA ASP A 2 37.59 5.56 -51.15
C ASP A 2 36.19 5.48 -50.50
N ARG A 3 35.95 4.55 -49.57
CA ARG A 3 34.67 4.46 -48.82
C ARG A 3 34.71 5.05 -47.41
N HIS A 4 35.89 5.24 -46.84
CA HIS A 4 36.03 5.78 -45.48
C HIS A 4 36.03 7.32 -45.43
N LEU A 5 36.51 7.98 -46.50
CA LEU A 5 36.57 9.44 -46.58
C LEU A 5 35.19 10.10 -46.80
N ARG A 6 34.23 9.39 -47.44
CA ARG A 6 32.87 9.94 -47.67
C ARG A 6 31.96 9.92 -46.44
N ARG A 7 32.25 9.10 -45.41
CA ARG A 7 31.45 9.06 -44.16
C ARG A 7 31.85 10.13 -43.15
N VAL A 8 33.11 10.59 -43.17
CA VAL A 8 33.59 11.60 -42.21
C VAL A 8 33.11 13.00 -42.59
N THR A 9 33.01 13.31 -43.89
CA THR A 9 32.57 14.63 -44.37
C THR A 9 31.08 14.90 -44.13
N SER A 10 30.21 13.88 -44.16
CA SER A 10 28.77 14.06 -43.92
C SER A 10 28.43 14.37 -42.45
N HIS A 11 29.19 13.82 -41.50
CA HIS A 11 29.02 14.09 -40.07
C HIS A 11 29.43 15.52 -39.67
N VAL A 12 30.48 16.06 -40.30
CA VAL A 12 30.96 17.43 -40.04
C VAL A 12 29.95 18.45 -40.57
N VAL A 13 29.42 18.25 -41.77
CA VAL A 13 28.41 19.13 -42.37
C VAL A 13 27.11 19.14 -41.55
N ARG A 14 26.67 17.97 -41.06
CA ARG A 14 25.48 17.86 -40.20
C ARG A 14 25.66 18.56 -38.84
N ARG A 15 26.84 18.46 -38.22
CA ARG A 15 27.14 19.17 -36.97
C ARG A 15 27.20 20.69 -37.17
N GLN A 16 27.75 21.16 -38.29
CA GLN A 16 27.78 22.59 -38.60
C GLN A 16 26.38 23.17 -38.87
N ALA A 17 25.50 22.42 -39.52
CA ALA A 17 24.11 22.82 -39.74
C ALA A 17 23.32 22.95 -38.43
N ILE A 18 23.49 21.99 -37.49
CA ILE A 18 22.85 22.04 -36.17
C ILE A 18 23.33 23.25 -35.36
N ARG A 19 24.63 23.57 -35.39
CA ARG A 19 25.20 24.75 -34.73
C ARG A 19 24.67 26.08 -35.28
N ARG A 20 24.47 26.18 -36.60
CA ARG A 20 23.89 27.38 -37.22
C ARG A 20 22.42 27.57 -36.83
N LYS A 21 21.65 26.48 -36.71
CA LYS A 21 20.25 26.51 -36.26
C LYS A 21 20.12 26.92 -34.79
N THR A 22 20.98 26.40 -33.91
CA THR A 22 20.98 26.77 -32.48
C THR A 22 21.42 28.21 -32.24
N ARG A 23 22.39 28.74 -33.01
CA ARG A 23 22.80 30.15 -32.95
C ARG A 23 21.69 31.12 -33.40
N ARG A 24 20.88 30.77 -34.41
CA ARG A 24 19.75 31.62 -34.82
C ARG A 24 18.64 31.63 -33.77
N CYS A 25 18.27 30.47 -33.21
CA CYS A 25 17.19 30.38 -32.22
C CYS A 25 17.49 31.10 -30.89
N HIS A 26 18.76 31.25 -30.50
CA HIS A 26 19.14 31.89 -29.23
C HIS A 26 19.80 33.27 -29.38
N SER A 27 19.81 33.84 -30.59
CA SER A 27 20.41 35.16 -30.84
C SER A 27 19.81 36.27 -29.95
N HIS A 28 18.50 36.21 -29.70
CA HIS A 28 17.81 37.12 -28.77
C HIS A 28 18.21 36.95 -27.30
N PHE A 29 18.57 35.74 -26.87
CA PHE A 29 19.01 35.49 -25.49
C PHE A 29 20.39 36.11 -25.23
N TYR A 30 21.34 35.94 -26.15
CA TYR A 30 22.68 36.53 -26.02
C TYR A 30 22.69 38.04 -26.20
N ALA A 31 21.79 38.61 -27.01
CA ALA A 31 21.65 40.07 -27.12
C ALA A 31 21.13 40.71 -25.82
N ARG A 32 20.33 39.97 -25.03
CA ARG A 32 19.74 40.45 -23.77
C ARG A 32 20.66 40.24 -22.56
N CYS A 33 21.66 39.36 -22.66
CA CYS A 33 22.62 39.03 -21.60
C CYS A 33 24.07 39.39 -21.99
N SER A 34 24.29 40.54 -22.63
CA SER A 34 25.62 40.97 -23.11
C SER A 34 26.65 41.19 -21.99
N HIS A 35 26.22 41.30 -20.73
CA HIS A 35 27.10 41.41 -19.56
C HIS A 35 27.65 40.06 -19.06
N TRP A 36 27.23 38.93 -19.65
CA TRP A 36 27.73 37.58 -19.34
C TRP A 36 28.78 37.06 -20.35
N SER A 37 29.32 37.92 -21.21
CA SER A 37 30.40 37.53 -22.13
C SER A 37 31.76 37.54 -21.42
N PHE A 38 32.34 36.37 -21.25
CA PHE A 38 33.67 36.08 -20.66
C PHE A 38 34.88 36.58 -21.47
N HIS A 39 34.73 37.60 -22.31
CA HIS A 39 35.83 38.18 -23.07
C HIS A 39 35.79 39.71 -23.00
N ALA A 40 36.30 40.24 -21.89
CA ALA A 40 36.79 41.60 -21.83
C ALA A 40 38.18 41.55 -21.19
N GLU A 41 39.21 41.57 -22.02
CA GLU A 41 40.60 41.81 -21.60
C GLU A 41 40.69 43.25 -21.10
N ALA A 42 40.80 43.44 -19.78
CA ALA A 42 41.14 44.73 -19.20
C ALA A 42 42.67 44.86 -19.09
N PRO A 43 43.28 45.96 -19.56
CA PRO A 43 44.73 46.14 -19.47
C PRO A 43 45.17 46.35 -18.03
N ALA A 44 46.24 45.65 -17.63
CA ALA A 44 46.83 45.73 -16.30
C ALA A 44 47.40 47.14 -16.05
N SER A 45 46.84 47.85 -15.08
CA SER A 45 47.42 49.07 -14.53
C SER A 45 48.33 48.73 -13.34
N ALA A 46 49.42 49.49 -13.21
CA ALA A 46 50.44 49.29 -12.19
C ALA A 46 49.85 49.36 -10.76
N PHE A 47 50.16 48.32 -9.98
CA PHE A 47 49.63 48.06 -8.65
C PHE A 47 50.04 49.15 -7.65
N ARG A 48 49.13 50.07 -7.32
CA ARG A 48 49.30 51.03 -6.21
C ARG A 48 48.35 50.66 -5.08
N TRP A 49 48.89 50.44 -3.88
CA TRP A 49 48.14 50.02 -2.70
C TRP A 49 47.19 51.14 -2.24
N ALA A 50 45.89 50.95 -2.48
CA ALA A 50 44.85 51.83 -1.95
C ALA A 50 44.51 51.48 -0.49
N ARG A 51 44.17 52.52 0.29
CA ARG A 51 43.84 52.48 1.74
C ARG A 51 42.80 51.42 2.12
N GLU A 52 41.89 51.06 1.20
CA GLU A 52 40.82 50.07 1.41
C GLU A 52 41.34 48.64 1.62
N ARG A 53 42.49 48.29 1.03
CA ARG A 53 43.10 46.96 1.24
C ARG A 53 43.79 46.82 2.60
N TRP A 54 44.19 47.93 3.22
CA TRP A 54 44.66 47.94 4.62
C TRP A 54 43.52 47.67 5.61
N VAL A 55 42.30 48.13 5.30
CA VAL A 55 41.11 47.85 6.12
C VAL A 55 40.74 46.37 6.04
N LEU A 56 40.81 45.77 4.84
CA LEU A 56 40.57 44.33 4.66
C LEU A 56 41.65 43.47 5.33
N GLY A 57 42.92 43.87 5.22
CA GLY A 57 44.03 43.21 5.93
C GLY A 57 43.89 43.28 7.45
N GLY A 58 43.52 44.47 7.98
CA GLY A 58 43.27 44.66 9.41
C GLY A 58 42.09 43.82 9.91
N GLY A 59 41.00 43.74 9.14
CA GLY A 59 39.84 42.91 9.46
C GLY A 59 40.18 41.41 9.53
N ALA A 60 40.98 40.91 8.59
CA ALA A 60 41.43 39.52 8.59
C ALA A 60 42.31 39.19 9.82
N CYS A 61 43.21 40.09 10.20
CA CYS A 61 44.02 39.94 11.42
C CYS A 61 43.17 39.97 12.70
N LEU A 62 42.16 40.83 12.77
CA LEU A 62 41.24 40.89 13.92
C LEU A 62 40.45 39.58 14.07
N LEU A 63 39.97 39.02 12.96
CA LEU A 63 39.22 37.76 12.96
C LEU A 63 40.10 36.58 13.43
N ALA A 64 41.37 36.55 12.99
CA ALA A 64 42.34 35.54 13.43
C ALA A 64 42.70 35.69 14.93
N LEU A 65 42.73 36.92 15.45
CA LEU A 65 42.97 37.17 16.87
C LEU A 65 41.78 36.72 17.73
N LEU A 66 40.55 37.00 17.28
CA LEU A 66 39.32 36.60 17.96
C LEU A 66 39.15 35.08 18.03
N THR A 67 39.53 34.35 16.96
CA THR A 67 39.49 32.89 16.97
C THR A 67 40.54 32.30 17.93
N LEU A 68 41.77 32.85 17.96
CA LEU A 68 42.81 32.39 18.89
C LEU A 68 42.43 32.62 20.38
N LEU A 69 41.72 33.70 20.69
CA LEU A 69 41.26 34.01 22.04
C LEU A 69 40.00 33.24 22.46
N GLY A 70 39.14 32.86 21.51
CA GLY A 70 37.92 32.10 21.79
C GLY A 70 38.16 30.62 22.11
N ILE A 71 39.14 29.98 21.46
CA ILE A 71 39.38 28.53 21.60
C ILE A 71 39.76 28.10 23.04
N PRO A 72 40.60 28.83 23.80
CA PRO A 72 40.95 28.45 25.17
C PRO A 72 39.79 28.56 26.17
N ALA A 73 38.86 29.51 25.96
CA ALA A 73 37.72 29.71 26.85
C ALA A 73 36.72 28.55 26.78
N TRP A 74 36.49 27.99 25.60
CA TRP A 74 35.60 26.83 25.41
C TRP A 74 36.22 25.52 25.89
N ALA A 75 37.55 25.41 25.90
CA ALA A 75 38.24 24.24 26.46
C ALA A 75 38.02 24.08 27.97
N SER A 76 37.80 25.16 28.72
CA SER A 76 37.52 25.09 30.16
C SER A 76 36.09 24.65 30.50
N VAL A 77 35.13 24.82 29.58
CA VAL A 77 33.73 24.42 29.75
C VAL A 77 33.53 22.92 29.49
N MET A 78 34.41 22.29 28.69
CA MET A 78 34.38 20.85 28.40
C MET A 78 35.20 19.97 29.34
N ARG A 79 35.77 20.51 30.42
CA ARG A 79 36.32 19.65 31.48
C ARG A 79 35.17 18.97 32.20
N HIS A 80 34.87 17.75 31.77
CA HIS A 80 33.97 16.84 32.46
C HIS A 80 34.33 16.84 33.95
N ARG A 81 33.38 17.27 34.78
CA ARG A 81 33.45 17.13 36.23
C ARG A 81 33.72 15.64 36.49
N ALA A 82 34.89 15.33 37.06
CA ALA A 82 35.25 13.97 37.40
C ALA A 82 34.10 13.39 38.26
N VAL A 83 33.38 12.43 37.67
CA VAL A 83 32.34 11.69 38.37
C VAL A 83 33.05 10.91 39.46
N GLN A 84 32.68 11.14 40.72
CA GLN A 84 33.22 10.35 41.81
C GLN A 84 32.97 8.86 41.53
N PRO A 85 33.93 7.97 41.80
CA PRO A 85 33.75 6.55 41.58
C PRO A 85 32.65 6.05 42.52
N VAL A 86 31.46 5.84 41.96
CA VAL A 86 30.39 5.09 42.62
C VAL A 86 30.86 3.64 42.64
N THR A 87 31.17 3.12 43.81
CA THR A 87 31.37 1.69 44.04
C THR A 87 30.10 0.96 43.62
N ARG A 88 30.13 0.37 42.41
CA ARG A 88 29.07 -0.53 41.94
C ARG A 88 29.35 -1.89 42.54
N GLU A 89 28.57 -2.30 43.54
CA GLU A 89 28.49 -3.71 43.90
C GLU A 89 27.88 -4.47 42.70
N THR A 90 28.71 -5.20 41.99
CA THR A 90 28.26 -6.14 40.96
C THR A 90 27.70 -7.36 41.66
N LEU A 91 26.37 -7.42 41.79
CA LEU A 91 25.68 -8.65 42.16
C LEU A 91 25.86 -9.65 41.01
N ALA A 92 26.61 -10.72 41.23
CA ALA A 92 26.74 -11.80 40.27
C ALA A 92 25.40 -12.55 40.17
N LEU A 93 24.59 -12.21 39.16
CA LEU A 93 23.44 -13.03 38.78
C LEU A 93 23.96 -14.37 38.28
N GLN A 94 23.63 -15.45 39.01
CA GLN A 94 23.83 -16.82 38.51
C GLN A 94 22.98 -16.98 37.26
N LEU A 95 23.64 -16.98 36.10
CA LEU A 95 23.01 -17.35 34.83
C LEU A 95 22.50 -18.80 34.95
N PRO A 96 21.27 -19.09 34.52
CA PRO A 96 20.82 -20.48 34.43
C PRO A 96 21.81 -21.26 33.55
N PRO A 97 22.08 -22.55 33.87
CA PRO A 97 23.00 -23.36 33.09
C PRO A 97 22.57 -23.32 31.62
N ALA A 98 23.53 -22.98 30.75
CA ALA A 98 23.28 -22.95 29.31
C ALA A 98 22.62 -24.27 28.89
N PRO A 99 21.56 -24.24 28.05
CA PRO A 99 21.01 -25.46 27.49
C PRO A 99 22.17 -26.25 26.88
N LYS A 100 22.32 -27.53 27.25
CA LYS A 100 23.30 -28.43 26.61
C LYS A 100 23.12 -28.28 25.10
N GLU A 101 24.16 -27.81 24.43
CA GLU A 101 24.22 -27.83 22.97
C GLU A 101 23.95 -29.28 22.55
N SER A 102 22.76 -29.50 21.98
CA SER A 102 22.51 -30.74 21.25
C SER A 102 23.58 -30.83 20.17
N PRO A 103 24.21 -31.99 19.98
CA PRO A 103 25.19 -32.17 18.92
C PRO A 103 24.54 -31.69 17.62
N LEU A 104 25.21 -30.79 16.89
CA LEU A 104 24.78 -30.33 15.58
C LEU A 104 24.48 -31.56 14.74
N ALA A 105 23.20 -31.87 14.56
CA ALA A 105 22.76 -32.79 13.53
C ALA A 105 23.37 -32.28 12.22
N THR A 106 24.10 -33.14 11.51
CA THR A 106 24.70 -32.86 10.19
C THR A 106 23.68 -32.10 9.35
N THR A 107 23.81 -30.78 9.32
CA THR A 107 22.74 -29.93 8.84
C THR A 107 22.88 -29.96 7.34
N ALA A 108 21.95 -30.62 6.66
CA ALA A 108 21.88 -30.60 5.20
C ALA A 108 21.99 -29.13 4.75
N SER A 109 23.05 -28.78 4.00
CA SER A 109 23.42 -27.37 3.79
C SER A 109 22.49 -26.75 2.75
N TRP A 110 21.60 -25.88 3.21
CA TRP A 110 20.75 -25.09 2.33
C TRP A 110 21.55 -23.99 1.64
N LYS A 111 21.45 -23.90 0.32
CA LYS A 111 22.05 -22.82 -0.46
C LYS A 111 21.00 -21.75 -0.73
N ALA A 112 21.10 -20.62 -0.03
CA ALA A 112 20.24 -19.46 -0.24
C ALA A 112 20.71 -18.64 -1.47
N VAL A 113 19.74 -18.10 -2.20
CA VAL A 113 19.91 -17.25 -3.39
C VAL A 113 18.92 -16.11 -3.29
N GLU A 114 19.41 -14.89 -3.51
CA GLU A 114 18.60 -13.67 -3.54
C GLU A 114 18.25 -13.33 -4.98
N VAL A 115 16.95 -13.13 -5.25
CA VAL A 115 16.41 -12.83 -6.59
C VAL A 115 16.90 -11.46 -7.05
N GLN A 116 17.53 -11.41 -8.23
CA GLN A 116 18.03 -10.16 -8.82
C GLN A 116 17.00 -9.47 -9.74
N PRO A 117 17.12 -8.16 -9.99
CA PRO A 117 16.25 -7.44 -10.93
C PRO A 117 16.24 -8.08 -12.33
N GLY A 118 15.07 -8.52 -12.78
CA GLY A 118 14.86 -9.10 -14.11
C GLY A 118 15.16 -10.60 -14.21
N GLU A 119 15.59 -11.24 -13.13
CA GLU A 119 15.87 -12.68 -13.10
C GLU A 119 14.58 -13.50 -12.98
N THR A 120 14.48 -14.58 -13.75
CA THR A 120 13.35 -15.50 -13.71
C THR A 120 13.65 -16.74 -12.87
N MET A 121 12.61 -17.37 -12.31
CA MET A 121 12.81 -18.61 -11.53
C MET A 121 13.48 -19.72 -12.35
N SER A 122 13.18 -19.79 -13.65
CA SER A 122 13.81 -20.73 -14.58
C SER A 122 15.33 -20.50 -14.66
N GLU A 123 15.77 -19.25 -14.73
CA GLU A 123 17.20 -18.89 -14.74
C GLU A 123 17.88 -19.19 -13.41
N ILE A 124 17.21 -18.91 -12.28
CA ILE A 124 17.72 -19.23 -10.93
C ILE A 124 17.92 -20.75 -10.79
N PHE A 125 16.94 -21.55 -11.19
CA PHE A 125 17.03 -23.02 -11.16
C PHE A 125 18.17 -23.51 -12.05
N GLN A 126 18.26 -22.98 -13.29
CA GLN A 126 19.31 -23.36 -14.23
C GLN A 126 20.71 -23.00 -13.69
N ALA A 127 20.87 -21.84 -13.04
CA ALA A 127 22.10 -21.44 -12.39
C ALA A 127 22.49 -22.35 -11.21
N GLN A 128 21.52 -23.04 -10.60
CA GLN A 128 21.77 -24.08 -9.60
C GLN A 128 22.01 -25.48 -10.20
N GLY A 129 22.05 -25.60 -11.53
CA GLY A 129 22.19 -26.89 -12.22
C GLY A 129 20.91 -27.73 -12.23
N LEU A 130 19.76 -27.13 -11.93
CA LEU A 130 18.45 -27.78 -11.91
C LEU A 130 17.74 -27.59 -13.25
N SER A 131 16.86 -28.53 -13.57
CA SER A 131 16.15 -28.56 -14.85
C SER A 131 14.79 -27.87 -14.78
N GLY A 132 14.20 -27.57 -15.95
CA GLY A 132 12.83 -27.07 -16.03
C GLY A 132 11.78 -28.03 -15.47
N SER A 133 12.07 -29.35 -15.44
CA SER A 133 11.17 -30.32 -14.81
C SER A 133 11.22 -30.25 -13.29
N ASP A 134 12.37 -29.93 -12.69
CA ASP A 134 12.49 -29.67 -11.25
C ASP A 134 11.64 -28.46 -10.84
N LEU A 135 11.70 -27.39 -11.64
CA LEU A 135 10.85 -26.22 -11.45
C LEU A 135 9.36 -26.58 -11.60
N ALA A 136 8.99 -27.35 -12.63
CA ALA A 136 7.61 -27.78 -12.82
C ALA A 136 7.10 -28.61 -11.62
N ARG A 137 7.93 -29.49 -11.05
CA ARG A 137 7.57 -30.26 -9.83
C ARG A 137 7.37 -29.34 -8.62
N VAL A 138 8.22 -28.34 -8.42
CA VAL A 138 8.03 -27.34 -7.37
C VAL A 138 6.73 -26.56 -7.58
N MET A 139 6.44 -26.13 -8.80
CA MET A 139 5.21 -25.41 -9.12
C MET A 139 3.94 -26.27 -8.97
N ALA A 140 4.04 -27.58 -9.19
CA ALA A 140 2.96 -28.55 -9.05
C ALA A 140 2.68 -28.97 -7.59
N SER A 141 3.60 -28.74 -6.66
CA SER A 141 3.47 -29.14 -5.24
C SER A 141 2.36 -28.42 -4.45
N GLY A 142 1.83 -27.31 -4.98
CA GLY A 142 0.47 -26.81 -4.74
C GLY A 142 0.03 -26.48 -3.30
N LYS A 143 -0.02 -25.17 -2.99
CA LYS A 143 -1.18 -24.47 -2.37
C LYS A 143 -0.96 -22.94 -2.36
N ASP A 144 0.30 -22.49 -2.26
CA ASP A 144 0.70 -21.07 -2.23
C ASP A 144 1.80 -20.71 -3.26
N THR A 145 1.87 -21.44 -4.38
CA THR A 145 2.84 -21.14 -5.46
C THR A 145 2.53 -19.84 -6.23
N GLY A 146 1.46 -19.13 -5.86
CA GLY A 146 1.18 -17.78 -6.33
C GLY A 146 2.30 -16.79 -6.00
N ALA A 147 2.91 -16.91 -4.83
CA ALA A 147 4.06 -16.10 -4.44
C ALA A 147 5.28 -16.35 -5.34
N LEU A 148 5.50 -17.60 -5.77
CA LEU A 148 6.57 -17.95 -6.70
C LEU A 148 6.38 -17.36 -8.11
N LYS A 149 5.15 -16.99 -8.47
CA LYS A 149 4.85 -16.27 -9.73
C LYS A 149 5.01 -14.76 -9.60
N ALA A 150 5.08 -14.24 -8.37
CA ALA A 150 5.11 -12.83 -8.03
C ALA A 150 6.34 -12.49 -7.18
N LEU A 151 7.49 -13.12 -7.48
CA LEU A 151 8.75 -12.81 -6.81
C LEU A 151 9.24 -11.42 -7.22
N HIS A 152 9.74 -10.70 -6.24
CA HIS A 152 10.32 -9.38 -6.40
C HIS A 152 11.84 -9.46 -6.19
N PRO A 153 12.60 -8.52 -6.78
CA PRO A 153 14.02 -8.39 -6.45
C PRO A 153 14.22 -8.24 -4.94
N GLY A 154 15.16 -8.98 -4.37
CA GLY A 154 15.42 -9.05 -2.93
C GLY A 154 14.72 -10.20 -2.20
N ASP A 155 13.83 -10.94 -2.86
CA ASP A 155 13.26 -12.16 -2.28
C ASP A 155 14.35 -13.25 -2.15
N GLU A 156 14.32 -14.00 -1.05
CA GLU A 156 15.25 -15.10 -0.78
C GLU A 156 14.59 -16.46 -1.05
N VAL A 157 15.22 -17.27 -1.88
CA VAL A 157 14.90 -18.69 -2.07
C VAL A 157 16.08 -19.55 -1.66
N ALA A 158 15.84 -20.76 -1.15
CA ALA A 158 16.92 -21.66 -0.80
C ALA A 158 16.71 -23.07 -1.34
N PHE A 159 17.81 -23.69 -1.75
CA PHE A 159 17.84 -24.99 -2.37
C PHE A 159 18.57 -25.98 -1.48
N LEU A 160 18.02 -27.17 -1.35
CA LEU A 160 18.73 -28.34 -0.84
C LEU A 160 18.99 -29.27 -2.02
N ILE A 161 20.26 -29.35 -2.43
CA ILE A 161 20.70 -30.15 -3.57
C ILE A 161 21.49 -31.34 -3.06
N GLY A 162 21.09 -32.54 -3.48
CA GLY A 162 21.76 -33.77 -3.12
C GLY A 162 23.12 -33.93 -3.81
N ALA A 163 23.93 -34.87 -3.33
CA ALA A 163 25.27 -35.13 -3.87
C ALA A 163 25.31 -35.51 -5.36
N LYS A 164 24.18 -35.95 -5.96
CA LYS A 164 24.08 -36.26 -7.40
C LYS A 164 23.43 -35.12 -8.20
N GLY A 165 23.30 -33.92 -7.63
CA GLY A 165 22.71 -32.74 -8.28
C GLY A 165 21.18 -32.70 -8.26
N GLN A 166 20.51 -33.67 -7.63
CA GLN A 166 19.05 -33.70 -7.57
C GLN A 166 18.49 -32.74 -6.51
N LEU A 167 17.39 -32.06 -6.82
CA LEU A 167 16.67 -31.23 -5.85
C LEU A 167 16.02 -32.11 -4.78
N GLN A 168 16.47 -31.96 -3.53
CA GLN A 168 15.92 -32.64 -2.35
C GLN A 168 15.00 -31.74 -1.54
N GLY A 169 15.12 -30.42 -1.68
CA GLY A 169 14.21 -29.50 -1.02
C GLY A 169 14.33 -28.08 -1.54
N PHE A 170 13.27 -27.31 -1.33
CA PHE A 170 13.17 -25.93 -1.77
C PHE A 170 12.47 -25.09 -0.70
N ARG A 171 12.98 -23.89 -0.41
CA ARG A 171 12.41 -22.96 0.57
C ARG A 171 12.17 -21.61 -0.05
N TYR A 172 11.06 -21.01 0.30
CA TYR A 172 10.72 -19.64 -0.06
C TYR A 172 9.83 -19.02 1.02
N ASN A 173 9.78 -17.69 1.05
CA ASN A 173 8.92 -16.95 1.98
C ASN A 173 7.79 -16.29 1.16
N PRO A 174 6.54 -16.75 1.23
CA PRO A 174 5.42 -16.12 0.51
C PRO A 174 5.05 -14.74 1.09
N ASP A 175 5.41 -14.49 2.34
CA ASP A 175 5.25 -13.22 3.03
C ASP A 175 6.37 -13.04 4.08
N SER A 176 6.41 -11.89 4.74
CA SER A 176 7.43 -11.58 5.76
C SER A 176 7.44 -12.48 7.00
N ALA A 177 6.32 -13.17 7.29
CA ALA A 177 6.07 -13.91 8.53
C ALA A 177 5.98 -15.43 8.32
N THR A 178 6.01 -15.92 7.09
CA THR A 178 5.83 -17.34 6.76
C THR A 178 6.97 -17.84 5.89
N ARG A 179 7.45 -19.06 6.18
CA ARG A 179 8.37 -19.81 5.34
C ARG A 179 7.73 -21.12 4.91
N ILE A 180 7.75 -21.38 3.61
CA ILE A 180 7.37 -22.68 3.05
C ILE A 180 8.64 -23.49 2.80
N THR A 181 8.65 -24.72 3.29
CA THR A 181 9.68 -25.73 3.00
C THR A 181 9.03 -26.87 2.22
N LEU A 182 9.57 -27.15 1.04
CA LEU A 182 9.26 -28.29 0.22
C LEU A 182 10.36 -29.34 0.41
N THR A 183 9.98 -30.57 0.73
CA THR A 183 10.91 -31.70 0.90
C THR A 183 10.55 -32.81 -0.07
N ALA A 184 11.51 -33.23 -0.90
CA ALA A 184 11.30 -34.27 -1.90
C ALA A 184 11.05 -35.62 -1.23
N GLN A 185 10.02 -36.32 -1.68
CA GLN A 185 9.64 -37.65 -1.23
C GLN A 185 10.17 -38.72 -2.18
N THR A 186 10.14 -39.99 -1.74
CA THR A 186 10.63 -41.14 -2.52
C THR A 186 9.82 -41.40 -3.79
N ASP A 187 8.55 -40.97 -3.83
CA ASP A 187 7.66 -41.06 -4.99
C ASP A 187 7.85 -39.91 -6.00
N GLY A 188 8.79 -38.99 -5.73
CA GLY A 188 9.07 -37.83 -6.58
C GLY A 188 8.17 -36.62 -6.34
N SER A 189 7.20 -36.71 -5.41
CA SER A 189 6.38 -35.58 -4.94
C SER A 189 7.14 -34.72 -3.92
N PHE A 190 6.54 -33.59 -3.54
CA PHE A 190 7.07 -32.72 -2.47
C PHE A 190 6.06 -32.65 -1.32
N GLU A 191 6.55 -32.91 -0.11
CA GLU A 191 5.83 -32.58 1.11
C GLU A 191 6.03 -31.09 1.43
N THR A 192 4.95 -30.40 1.75
CA THR A 192 4.94 -28.96 2.03
C THR A 192 4.75 -28.72 3.52
N GLN A 193 5.71 -28.03 4.14
CA GLN A 193 5.63 -27.57 5.52
C GLN A 193 5.65 -26.04 5.58
N SER A 194 4.64 -25.46 6.23
CA SER A 194 4.61 -24.03 6.55
C SER A 194 5.14 -23.80 7.96
N THR A 195 6.06 -22.84 8.11
CA THR A 195 6.67 -22.46 9.39
C THR A 195 6.57 -20.96 9.57
N ALA A 196 6.05 -20.52 10.73
CA ALA A 196 6.04 -19.10 11.08
C ALA A 196 7.48 -18.62 11.35
N LEU A 197 7.89 -17.55 10.69
CA LEU A 197 9.15 -16.87 10.95
C LEU A 197 8.99 -15.93 12.15
N PRO A 198 10.00 -15.86 13.04
CA PRO A 198 9.99 -14.87 14.11
C PRO A 198 10.13 -13.48 13.50
N VAL A 199 9.03 -12.71 13.55
CA VAL A 199 9.00 -11.31 13.13
C VAL A 199 8.73 -10.42 14.33
N GLU A 200 9.40 -9.29 14.36
CA GLU A 200 9.12 -8.23 15.32
C GLU A 200 8.11 -7.26 14.70
N ARG A 201 7.02 -6.99 15.40
CA ARG A 201 6.05 -5.96 14.99
C ARG A 201 6.29 -4.71 15.81
N ARG A 202 6.62 -3.62 15.14
CA ARG A 202 6.81 -2.32 15.79
C ARG A 202 5.62 -1.44 15.52
N MET A 203 5.06 -0.90 16.60
CA MET A 203 3.93 0.02 16.53
C MET A 203 4.43 1.43 16.24
N HIS A 204 3.90 2.02 15.18
CA HIS A 204 4.20 3.37 14.71
C HIS A 204 2.96 4.26 14.79
N PHE A 205 3.22 5.56 14.79
CA PHE A 205 2.22 6.60 14.89
C PHE A 205 2.53 7.69 13.88
N ALA A 206 1.51 8.13 13.16
CA ALA A 206 1.62 9.27 12.26
C ALA A 206 0.41 10.19 12.42
N HIS A 207 0.67 11.49 12.33
CA HIS A 207 -0.35 12.53 12.33
C HIS A 207 -0.09 13.48 11.18
N GLY A 208 -1.13 13.84 10.44
CA GLY A 208 -1.01 14.73 9.29
C GLY A 208 -2.20 15.68 9.16
N VAL A 209 -1.92 16.87 8.63
CA VAL A 209 -2.92 17.86 8.23
C VAL A 209 -2.87 18.00 6.72
N VAL A 210 -4.02 17.85 6.08
CA VAL A 210 -4.20 17.91 4.64
C VAL A 210 -4.11 19.37 4.20
N GLN A 211 -3.17 19.65 3.29
CA GLN A 211 -3.04 20.96 2.65
C GLN A 211 -3.42 20.94 1.17
N GLY A 212 -3.27 19.80 0.51
CA GLY A 212 -3.59 19.61 -0.91
C GLY A 212 -4.14 18.21 -1.19
N SER A 213 -3.37 17.16 -0.91
CA SER A 213 -3.80 15.77 -1.07
C SER A 213 -3.50 14.93 0.17
N LEU A 214 -4.24 13.83 0.33
CA LEU A 214 -4.00 12.86 1.39
C LEU A 214 -2.61 12.22 1.27
N PHE A 215 -2.14 11.94 0.05
CA PHE A 215 -0.80 11.39 -0.20
C PHE A 215 0.32 12.32 0.23
N ALA A 216 0.26 13.60 -0.14
CA ALA A 216 1.28 14.56 0.28
C ALA A 216 1.30 14.76 1.80
N ALA A 217 0.12 14.75 2.44
CA ALA A 217 0.02 14.83 3.89
C ALA A 217 0.53 13.55 4.59
N GLY A 218 0.25 12.38 4.02
CA GLY A 218 0.74 11.08 4.49
C GLY A 218 2.24 10.96 4.43
N GLU A 219 2.84 11.29 3.27
CA GLU A 219 4.29 11.30 3.08
C GLU A 219 4.98 12.24 4.08
N LYS A 220 4.46 13.47 4.24
CA LYS A 220 4.97 14.43 5.22
C LYS A 220 4.87 13.92 6.66
N ALA A 221 3.88 13.10 6.96
CA ALA A 221 3.68 12.46 8.26
C ALA A 221 4.54 11.18 8.45
N GLY A 222 5.34 10.79 7.46
CA GLY A 222 6.19 9.59 7.50
C GLY A 222 5.49 8.29 7.10
N LEU A 223 4.29 8.37 6.51
CA LEU A 223 3.59 7.19 5.99
C LEU A 223 4.14 6.78 4.62
N SER A 224 4.28 5.48 4.42
CA SER A 224 4.51 4.91 3.10
C SER A 224 3.27 5.06 2.21
N GLU A 225 3.47 5.07 0.89
CA GLU A 225 2.37 5.15 -0.09
C GLU A 225 1.33 4.03 0.12
N THR A 226 1.80 2.81 0.41
CA THR A 226 0.94 1.66 0.70
C THR A 226 0.11 1.86 1.96
N MET A 227 0.65 2.52 2.99
CA MET A 227 -0.09 2.83 4.21
C MET A 227 -1.12 3.93 3.99
N VAL A 228 -0.81 4.93 3.16
CA VAL A 228 -1.79 5.96 2.75
C VAL A 228 -2.96 5.33 1.99
N LEU A 229 -2.69 4.40 1.07
CA LEU A 229 -3.72 3.65 0.35
C LEU A 229 -4.59 2.83 1.32
N LYS A 230 -3.99 2.15 2.30
CA LYS A 230 -4.74 1.43 3.34
C LYS A 230 -5.61 2.37 4.17
N LEU A 231 -5.11 3.56 4.51
CA LEU A 231 -5.86 4.57 5.26
C LEU A 231 -7.08 5.05 4.46
N ALA A 232 -6.88 5.34 3.17
CA ALA A 232 -7.97 5.70 2.28
C ALA A 232 -8.99 4.56 2.15
N ASP A 233 -8.54 3.30 2.02
CA ASP A 233 -9.42 2.14 1.88
C ASP A 233 -10.30 1.91 3.12
N VAL A 234 -9.74 2.10 4.32
CA VAL A 234 -10.48 1.99 5.59
C VAL A 234 -11.65 2.98 5.66
N PHE A 235 -11.46 4.21 5.19
CA PHE A 235 -12.45 5.28 5.29
C PHE A 235 -13.22 5.56 4.00
N LYS A 236 -12.92 4.88 2.88
CA LYS A 236 -13.48 5.15 1.54
C LYS A 236 -15.02 5.19 1.48
N TYR A 237 -15.64 4.53 2.46
CA TYR A 237 -17.08 4.45 2.57
C TYR A 237 -17.69 5.57 3.39
N ASP A 238 -16.97 6.10 4.38
CA ASP A 238 -17.47 7.18 5.22
C ASP A 238 -17.05 8.57 4.68
N ILE A 239 -15.99 8.63 3.86
CA ILE A 239 -15.42 9.85 3.27
C ILE A 239 -15.15 9.63 1.78
N ASP A 240 -15.68 10.48 0.89
CA ASP A 240 -15.26 10.53 -0.52
C ASP A 240 -14.00 11.41 -0.64
N PHE A 241 -12.81 10.80 -0.56
CA PHE A 241 -11.54 11.54 -0.58
C PHE A 241 -11.29 12.37 -1.84
N ILE A 242 -12.06 12.17 -2.92
CA ILE A 242 -11.96 12.96 -4.14
C ILE A 242 -12.80 14.24 -4.01
N LYS A 243 -13.98 14.16 -3.40
CA LYS A 243 -14.94 15.28 -3.33
C LYS A 243 -14.93 16.03 -2.00
N ASP A 244 -14.74 15.29 -0.91
CA ASP A 244 -14.98 15.79 0.44
C ASP A 244 -13.71 16.32 1.10
N LEU A 245 -12.53 15.94 0.60
CA LEU A 245 -11.24 16.30 1.18
C LEU A 245 -10.94 17.78 1.03
N LYS A 246 -10.67 18.46 2.16
CA LYS A 246 -10.39 19.90 2.22
C LYS A 246 -9.09 20.20 2.95
N LYS A 247 -8.56 21.39 2.67
CA LYS A 247 -7.45 21.96 3.44
C LYS A 247 -7.86 22.13 4.91
N GLY A 248 -7.04 21.61 5.82
CA GLY A 248 -7.29 21.63 7.26
C GLY A 248 -7.91 20.34 7.82
N ASP A 249 -8.36 19.42 6.96
CA ASP A 249 -8.68 18.06 7.39
C ASP A 249 -7.43 17.40 7.97
N ARG A 250 -7.61 16.47 8.90
CA ARG A 250 -6.49 15.84 9.60
C ARG A 250 -6.74 14.38 9.87
N PHE A 251 -5.67 13.63 10.03
CA PHE A 251 -5.73 12.23 10.41
C PHE A 251 -4.67 11.90 11.45
N THR A 252 -5.00 10.90 12.27
CA THR A 252 -4.08 10.25 13.20
C THR A 252 -4.18 8.76 12.94
N VAL A 253 -3.05 8.10 12.69
CA VAL A 253 -3.01 6.67 12.39
C VAL A 253 -2.00 5.96 13.28
N VAL A 254 -2.43 4.82 13.78
CA VAL A 254 -1.65 3.85 14.53
C VAL A 254 -1.52 2.61 13.67
N TYR A 255 -0.30 2.22 13.33
CA TYR A 255 -0.04 1.09 12.44
C TYR A 255 1.12 0.24 12.96
N ASP A 256 1.22 -1.00 12.52
CA ASP A 256 2.42 -1.81 12.74
C ASP A 256 3.27 -1.89 11.47
N ASP A 257 4.58 -2.00 11.66
CA ASP A 257 5.55 -2.39 10.63
C ASP A 257 6.23 -3.68 11.06
N ILE A 258 6.58 -4.49 10.07
CA ILE A 258 7.18 -5.80 10.30
C ILE A 258 8.68 -5.69 10.13
N TYR A 259 9.42 -6.12 11.14
CA TYR A 259 10.87 -6.18 11.15
C TYR A 259 11.33 -7.63 11.27
N ARG A 260 12.36 -7.98 10.53
CA ARG A 260 13.03 -9.27 10.60
C ARG A 260 14.52 -9.03 10.81
N ASN A 261 15.07 -9.59 11.89
CA ASN A 261 16.48 -9.39 12.28
C ASN A 261 16.88 -7.90 12.36
N GLY A 262 15.98 -7.04 12.82
CA GLY A 262 16.21 -5.59 12.91
C GLY A 262 16.06 -4.82 11.59
N GLN A 263 15.88 -5.48 10.45
CA GLN A 263 15.61 -4.84 9.16
C GLN A 263 14.11 -4.77 8.88
N TYR A 264 13.68 -3.67 8.26
CA TYR A 264 12.30 -3.51 7.82
C TYR A 264 11.98 -4.53 6.72
N SER A 265 10.95 -5.35 6.96
CA SER A 265 10.56 -6.48 6.11
C SER A 265 9.22 -6.26 5.40
N GLY A 266 8.55 -5.11 5.63
CA GLY A 266 7.30 -4.76 4.97
C GLY A 266 6.34 -3.97 5.86
N GLY A 267 5.41 -3.28 5.21
CA GLY A 267 4.41 -2.43 5.88
C GLY A 267 3.29 -3.28 6.45
N GLY A 268 3.05 -3.17 7.76
CA GLY A 268 2.01 -3.93 8.43
C GLY A 268 0.61 -3.35 8.18
N ASN A 269 -0.23 -3.35 9.19
CA ASN A 269 -1.64 -3.00 9.12
C ASN A 269 -1.94 -1.75 9.94
N ILE A 270 -2.97 -1.03 9.53
CA ILE A 270 -3.58 -0.01 10.38
C ILE A 270 -4.25 -0.73 11.55
N ILE A 271 -3.83 -0.39 12.77
CA ILE A 271 -4.40 -0.94 14.00
C ILE A 271 -5.56 -0.05 14.46
N ALA A 272 -5.37 1.27 14.38
CA ALA A 272 -6.42 2.25 14.60
C ALA A 272 -6.17 3.52 13.78
N ALA A 273 -7.23 4.22 13.42
CA ALA A 273 -7.13 5.51 12.77
C ALA A 273 -8.29 6.43 13.16
N GLU A 274 -8.01 7.72 13.18
CA GLU A 274 -8.98 8.79 13.24
C GLU A 274 -8.78 9.70 12.02
N PHE A 275 -9.90 10.14 11.43
CA PHE A 275 -9.93 11.16 10.39
C PHE A 275 -10.95 12.22 10.78
N VAL A 276 -10.55 13.49 10.73
CA VAL A 276 -11.48 14.61 10.87
C VAL A 276 -11.61 15.30 9.53
N ASN A 277 -12.76 15.11 8.88
CA ASN A 277 -13.10 15.67 7.58
C ASN A 277 -14.26 16.66 7.74
N ASN A 278 -14.05 17.91 7.31
CA ASN A 278 -15.05 18.97 7.39
C ASN A 278 -15.65 19.13 8.81
N GLY A 279 -14.83 18.92 9.85
CA GLY A 279 -15.23 19.00 11.26
C GLY A 279 -15.89 17.73 11.83
N HIS A 280 -16.22 16.74 10.99
CA HIS A 280 -16.79 15.46 11.43
C HIS A 280 -15.68 14.45 11.74
N ARG A 281 -15.78 13.78 12.88
CA ARG A 281 -14.82 12.77 13.34
C ARG A 281 -15.24 11.37 12.87
N TYR A 282 -14.32 10.68 12.23
CA TYR A 282 -14.45 9.30 11.77
C TYR A 282 -13.34 8.47 12.43
N THR A 283 -13.70 7.30 12.92
CA THR A 283 -12.76 6.42 13.65
C THR A 283 -12.78 5.02 13.04
N ALA A 284 -11.64 4.36 13.05
CA ALA A 284 -11.49 2.99 12.60
C ALA A 284 -10.62 2.22 13.59
N TYR A 285 -11.11 1.09 14.07
CA TYR A 285 -10.36 0.19 14.95
C TYR A 285 -10.37 -1.22 14.37
N ARG A 286 -9.18 -1.78 14.21
CA ARG A 286 -8.99 -3.16 13.73
C ARG A 286 -9.34 -4.12 14.85
N PHE A 287 -10.39 -4.91 14.66
CA PHE A 287 -10.92 -5.84 15.64
C PHE A 287 -10.94 -7.26 15.08
N LYS A 288 -10.50 -8.23 15.88
CA LYS A 288 -10.59 -9.65 15.54
C LYS A 288 -11.68 -10.27 16.40
N GLN A 289 -12.74 -10.78 15.78
CA GLN A 289 -13.83 -11.45 16.49
C GLN A 289 -13.44 -12.90 16.83
N GLY A 290 -12.89 -13.17 18.03
CA GLY A 290 -12.49 -14.53 18.40
C GLY A 290 -11.51 -15.19 17.41
N ASP A 291 -11.90 -16.34 16.83
CA ASP A 291 -11.17 -17.04 15.76
C ASP A 291 -11.56 -16.56 14.34
N GLY A 292 -12.52 -15.65 14.23
CA GLY A 292 -13.11 -15.17 13.00
C GLY A 292 -12.33 -14.05 12.29
N GLU A 293 -13.04 -13.39 11.37
CA GLU A 293 -12.50 -12.39 10.45
C GLU A 293 -12.05 -11.11 11.19
N ILE A 294 -10.98 -10.51 10.67
CA ILE A 294 -10.48 -9.22 11.12
C ILE A 294 -11.12 -8.13 10.26
N ALA A 295 -11.80 -7.18 10.91
CA ALA A 295 -12.43 -6.05 10.22
C ALA A 295 -12.25 -4.74 10.99
N TYR A 296 -12.61 -3.63 10.35
CA TYR A 296 -12.57 -2.30 10.94
C TYR A 296 -13.95 -1.87 11.42
N TYR A 297 -14.01 -1.35 12.64
CA TYR A 297 -15.23 -0.86 13.29
C TYR A 297 -15.00 0.55 13.82
N SER A 298 -16.04 1.36 13.86
CA SER A 298 -15.98 2.67 14.49
C SER A 298 -16.05 2.52 16.00
N GLU A 299 -15.84 3.59 16.74
CA GLU A 299 -15.82 3.60 18.20
C GLU A 299 -17.12 3.07 18.82
N ASP A 300 -18.26 3.25 18.14
CA ASP A 300 -19.58 2.72 18.48
C ASP A 300 -19.79 1.26 18.02
N GLY A 301 -18.73 0.59 17.56
CA GLY A 301 -18.71 -0.78 17.07
C GLY A 301 -19.51 -1.02 15.79
N ARG A 302 -19.80 0.03 15.01
CA ARG A 302 -20.38 -0.11 13.66
C ARG A 302 -19.29 -0.53 12.66
N PRO A 303 -19.52 -1.55 11.82
CA PRO A 303 -18.61 -1.88 10.71
C PRO A 303 -18.35 -0.70 9.76
N LEU A 304 -17.08 -0.46 9.40
CA LEU A 304 -16.70 0.59 8.44
C LEU A 304 -16.88 0.17 6.98
N ARG A 305 -16.93 -1.13 6.71
CA ARG A 305 -17.31 -1.62 5.38
C ARG A 305 -18.80 -1.34 5.18
N LYS A 306 -19.14 -0.58 4.14
CA LYS A 306 -20.53 -0.36 3.74
C LYS A 306 -21.17 -1.70 3.40
N GLY A 307 -22.49 -1.77 3.56
CA GLY A 307 -23.29 -2.84 2.97
C GLY A 307 -23.11 -2.95 1.45
N LEU A 308 -24.01 -3.66 0.78
CA LEU A 308 -23.95 -3.93 -0.67
C LEU A 308 -23.53 -2.71 -1.52
N LEU A 309 -22.57 -2.91 -2.43
CA LEU A 309 -22.23 -2.00 -3.52
C LEU A 309 -23.48 -1.80 -4.36
N ARG A 310 -23.83 -0.54 -4.61
CA ARG A 310 -24.96 -0.21 -5.49
C ARG A 310 -24.70 -0.60 -6.95
N THR A 311 -23.43 -0.60 -7.33
CA THR A 311 -22.98 -0.86 -8.70
C THR A 311 -21.93 -1.97 -8.70
N PRO A 312 -22.33 -3.22 -8.99
CA PRO A 312 -21.42 -4.37 -9.02
C PRO A 312 -20.67 -4.56 -10.35
N VAL A 313 -20.70 -3.59 -11.27
CA VAL A 313 -20.13 -3.74 -12.62
C VAL A 313 -19.70 -2.39 -13.16
N SER A 314 -18.63 -2.34 -13.94
CA SER A 314 -18.32 -1.15 -14.74
C SER A 314 -19.28 -1.07 -15.92
N PHE A 315 -20.08 -0.02 -16.04
CA PHE A 315 -21.16 0.05 -17.02
C PHE A 315 -21.13 1.36 -17.82
N THR A 316 -21.70 1.33 -19.03
CA THR A 316 -21.77 2.53 -19.89
C THR A 316 -22.98 3.39 -19.55
N ARG A 317 -24.13 2.75 -19.34
CA ARG A 317 -25.36 3.42 -18.92
C ARG A 317 -26.29 2.47 -18.16
N LEU A 318 -27.13 3.04 -17.31
CA LEU A 318 -28.28 2.34 -16.73
C LEU A 318 -29.31 2.18 -17.85
N SER A 319 -29.47 0.96 -18.40
CA SER A 319 -30.37 0.72 -19.52
C SER A 319 -31.82 0.53 -19.09
N SER A 320 -32.06 0.08 -17.86
CA SER A 320 -33.41 -0.01 -17.29
C SER A 320 -33.40 0.11 -15.78
N SER A 321 -34.37 0.86 -15.24
CA SER A 321 -34.61 1.00 -13.79
C SER A 321 -35.55 -0.09 -13.27
N PHE A 322 -35.57 -0.24 -11.94
CA PHE A 322 -36.56 -1.07 -11.24
C PHE A 322 -37.98 -0.48 -11.41
N GLY A 323 -39.00 -1.34 -11.49
CA GLY A 323 -40.41 -0.92 -11.51
C GLY A 323 -41.27 -1.55 -12.62
N MET A 324 -42.56 -1.20 -12.65
CA MET A 324 -43.50 -1.71 -13.65
C MET A 324 -43.18 -1.14 -15.03
N ARG A 325 -42.94 -2.02 -16.01
CA ARG A 325 -42.70 -1.62 -17.41
C ARG A 325 -43.20 -2.67 -18.39
N LYS A 326 -43.44 -2.26 -19.64
CA LYS A 326 -43.70 -3.18 -20.74
C LYS A 326 -42.43 -3.99 -21.01
N ASP A 327 -42.51 -5.31 -20.87
CA ASP A 327 -41.40 -6.22 -21.12
C ASP A 327 -41.10 -6.24 -22.63
N PRO A 328 -39.88 -5.87 -23.07
CA PRO A 328 -39.58 -5.75 -24.50
C PRO A 328 -39.48 -7.10 -25.21
N VAL A 329 -39.36 -8.21 -24.47
CA VAL A 329 -39.30 -9.56 -25.03
C VAL A 329 -40.68 -10.22 -25.03
N LEU A 330 -41.43 -10.06 -23.93
CA LEU A 330 -42.72 -10.73 -23.74
C LEU A 330 -43.95 -9.87 -24.13
N GLY A 331 -43.78 -8.55 -24.29
CA GLY A 331 -44.80 -7.64 -24.83
C GLY A 331 -45.86 -7.11 -23.84
N TYR A 332 -45.92 -7.60 -22.60
CA TYR A 332 -46.88 -7.14 -21.58
C TYR A 332 -46.20 -6.42 -20.40
N THR A 333 -46.98 -5.65 -19.62
CA THR A 333 -46.45 -4.91 -18.46
C THR A 333 -46.14 -5.86 -17.30
N ARG A 334 -44.88 -5.87 -16.85
CA ARG A 334 -44.39 -6.69 -15.73
C ARG A 334 -43.47 -5.86 -14.83
N LEU A 335 -43.43 -6.23 -13.56
CA LEU A 335 -42.43 -5.69 -12.62
C LEU A 335 -41.02 -6.12 -13.06
N HIS A 336 -40.18 -5.14 -13.36
CA HIS A 336 -38.76 -5.33 -13.47
C HIS A 336 -38.15 -5.37 -12.06
N LYS A 337 -37.72 -6.56 -11.63
CA LYS A 337 -37.31 -6.87 -10.25
C LYS A 337 -35.90 -6.38 -9.89
N GLY A 338 -35.23 -5.68 -10.80
CA GLY A 338 -33.86 -5.24 -10.65
C GLY A 338 -33.56 -4.02 -11.51
N VAL A 339 -32.27 -3.75 -11.68
CA VAL A 339 -31.74 -2.74 -12.59
C VAL A 339 -30.87 -3.40 -13.65
N ASP A 340 -30.93 -2.87 -14.86
CA ASP A 340 -30.12 -3.36 -15.98
C ASP A 340 -28.97 -2.40 -16.24
N TYR A 341 -27.75 -2.87 -16.04
CA TYR A 341 -26.52 -2.15 -16.36
C TYR A 341 -26.00 -2.59 -17.72
N ALA A 342 -26.09 -1.73 -18.73
CA ALA A 342 -25.55 -2.03 -20.05
C ALA A 342 -24.01 -2.00 -20.00
N ALA A 343 -23.40 -3.10 -20.41
CA ALA A 343 -21.95 -3.28 -20.43
C ALA A 343 -21.57 -4.30 -21.51
N PRO A 344 -20.39 -4.19 -22.14
CA PRO A 344 -19.93 -5.19 -23.10
C PRO A 344 -19.87 -6.60 -22.52
N THR A 345 -20.17 -7.61 -23.33
CA THR A 345 -19.97 -9.02 -22.97
C THR A 345 -18.54 -9.24 -22.49
N GLY A 346 -18.38 -9.96 -21.37
CA GLY A 346 -17.07 -10.21 -20.78
C GLY A 346 -16.63 -9.17 -19.74
N THR A 347 -17.40 -8.09 -19.51
CA THR A 347 -17.10 -7.15 -18.42
C THR A 347 -17.18 -7.85 -17.06
N PRO A 348 -16.19 -7.71 -16.16
CA PRO A 348 -16.24 -8.35 -14.84
C PRO A 348 -17.46 -7.90 -14.02
N VAL A 349 -18.14 -8.86 -13.42
CA VAL A 349 -19.23 -8.66 -12.46
C VAL A 349 -18.69 -8.99 -11.07
N HIS A 350 -18.88 -8.07 -10.14
CA HIS A 350 -18.36 -8.15 -8.79
C HIS A 350 -19.46 -8.47 -7.77
N ALA A 351 -19.13 -9.20 -6.71
CA ALA A 351 -20.03 -9.36 -5.58
C ALA A 351 -20.30 -7.99 -4.93
N ALA A 352 -21.57 -7.61 -4.85
CA ALA A 352 -21.95 -6.35 -4.21
C ALA A 352 -21.65 -6.36 -2.71
N GLY A 353 -21.60 -7.50 -2.04
CA GLY A 353 -21.22 -7.56 -0.63
C GLY A 353 -20.67 -8.91 -0.27
N ASP A 354 -20.06 -8.97 0.92
CA ASP A 354 -19.65 -10.23 1.53
C ASP A 354 -20.86 -11.16 1.65
N GLY A 355 -20.65 -12.46 1.48
CA GLY A 355 -21.74 -13.42 1.61
C GLY A 355 -21.40 -14.84 1.15
N VAL A 356 -22.44 -15.65 1.04
CA VAL A 356 -22.36 -17.03 0.58
C VAL A 356 -23.23 -17.19 -0.67
N ILE A 357 -22.67 -17.80 -1.71
CA ILE A 357 -23.44 -18.13 -2.91
C ILE A 357 -24.51 -19.17 -2.55
N VAL A 358 -25.77 -18.79 -2.68
CA VAL A 358 -26.93 -19.66 -2.41
C VAL A 358 -27.58 -20.19 -3.69
N ARG A 359 -27.26 -19.60 -4.84
CA ARG A 359 -27.66 -20.10 -6.15
C ARG A 359 -26.57 -19.85 -7.18
N HIS A 360 -26.31 -20.83 -8.02
CA HIS A 360 -25.30 -20.77 -9.07
C HIS A 360 -25.72 -21.66 -10.24
N GLY A 361 -25.88 -21.13 -11.44
CA GLY A 361 -26.23 -21.88 -12.64
C GLY A 361 -27.34 -21.25 -13.47
N TRP A 362 -27.98 -22.04 -14.34
CA TRP A 362 -29.02 -21.55 -15.24
C TRP A 362 -30.37 -21.36 -14.53
N VAL A 363 -31.02 -20.21 -14.76
CA VAL A 363 -32.32 -19.86 -14.16
C VAL A 363 -33.22 -19.19 -15.18
N HIS A 364 -33.97 -20.01 -15.95
CA HIS A 364 -35.03 -19.55 -16.86
C HIS A 364 -34.68 -18.24 -17.60
N GLY A 365 -35.54 -17.21 -17.46
CA GLY A 365 -35.35 -15.90 -18.09
C GLY A 365 -34.10 -15.13 -17.63
N TYR A 366 -33.49 -15.45 -16.49
CA TYR A 366 -32.23 -14.84 -16.06
C TYR A 366 -31.01 -15.44 -16.76
N GLY A 367 -31.11 -16.60 -17.42
CA GLY A 367 -29.95 -17.28 -17.99
C GLY A 367 -28.95 -17.72 -16.92
N ASN A 368 -27.65 -17.50 -17.14
CA ASN A 368 -26.63 -17.75 -16.13
C ASN A 368 -26.78 -16.77 -14.97
N PHE A 369 -26.95 -17.32 -13.78
CA PHE A 369 -27.40 -16.60 -12.62
C PHE A 369 -26.64 -16.98 -11.36
N ILE A 370 -26.30 -15.99 -10.55
CA ILE A 370 -25.80 -16.16 -9.19
C ILE A 370 -26.71 -15.40 -8.23
N ALA A 371 -27.02 -16.00 -7.07
CA ALA A 371 -27.53 -15.27 -5.92
C ALA A 371 -26.61 -15.47 -4.71
N ILE A 372 -26.35 -14.38 -4.02
CA ILE A 372 -25.48 -14.32 -2.84
C ILE A 372 -26.34 -13.91 -1.67
N LYS A 373 -26.40 -14.76 -0.63
CA LYS A 373 -26.97 -14.38 0.66
C LYS A 373 -25.91 -13.58 1.41
N ASN A 374 -26.18 -12.30 1.57
CA ASN A 374 -25.25 -11.36 2.20
C ASN A 374 -25.48 -11.31 3.72
N THR A 375 -26.74 -11.27 4.15
CA THR A 375 -27.12 -11.36 5.57
C THR A 375 -28.37 -12.23 5.74
N SER A 376 -28.95 -12.30 6.95
CA SER A 376 -30.26 -12.93 7.18
C SER A 376 -31.37 -12.27 6.35
N THR A 377 -31.28 -10.97 6.12
CA THR A 377 -32.30 -10.14 5.46
C THR A 377 -31.98 -9.85 3.98
N TYR A 378 -30.70 -9.73 3.61
CA TYR A 378 -30.29 -9.26 2.28
C TYR A 378 -29.76 -10.38 1.39
N THR A 379 -30.27 -10.43 0.15
CA THR A 379 -29.74 -11.27 -0.93
C THR A 379 -29.53 -10.44 -2.17
N THR A 380 -28.38 -10.59 -2.82
CA THR A 380 -28.12 -9.99 -4.15
C THR A 380 -28.19 -11.03 -5.24
N ALA A 381 -28.67 -10.63 -6.41
CA ALA A 381 -28.83 -11.51 -7.56
C ALA A 381 -28.28 -10.88 -8.83
N TYR A 382 -27.65 -11.70 -9.66
CA TYR A 382 -26.90 -11.33 -10.85
C TYR A 382 -27.35 -12.24 -11.99
N GLY A 383 -27.91 -11.66 -13.05
CA GLY A 383 -28.45 -12.38 -14.20
C GLY A 383 -27.75 -12.03 -15.52
N HIS A 384 -28.07 -12.81 -16.54
CA HIS A 384 -27.63 -12.68 -17.93
C HIS A 384 -26.12 -12.82 -18.15
N MET A 385 -25.38 -13.45 -17.23
CA MET A 385 -23.93 -13.59 -17.34
C MET A 385 -23.51 -14.46 -18.54
N SER A 386 -22.39 -14.15 -19.18
CA SER A 386 -21.84 -15.01 -20.24
C SER A 386 -21.20 -16.28 -19.66
N ARG A 387 -20.49 -16.12 -18.53
CA ARG A 387 -19.84 -17.20 -17.79
C ARG A 387 -19.62 -16.80 -16.32
N PHE A 388 -19.44 -17.80 -15.48
CA PHE A 388 -19.08 -17.62 -14.06
C PHE A 388 -17.56 -17.49 -13.89
N ALA A 389 -17.11 -16.91 -12.77
CA ALA A 389 -15.72 -16.98 -12.38
C ALA A 389 -15.35 -18.44 -11.98
N PRO A 390 -14.13 -18.90 -12.26
CA PRO A 390 -13.72 -20.27 -11.99
C PRO A 390 -13.71 -20.56 -10.48
N GLY A 391 -14.08 -21.80 -10.11
CA GLY A 391 -14.02 -22.27 -8.71
C GLY A 391 -15.22 -21.90 -7.83
N LEU A 392 -16.14 -21.07 -8.31
CA LEU A 392 -17.35 -20.69 -7.58
C LEU A 392 -18.45 -21.76 -7.72
N ARG A 393 -19.14 -22.02 -6.61
CA ARG A 393 -20.28 -22.94 -6.51
C ARG A 393 -21.21 -22.54 -5.39
N VAL A 394 -22.37 -23.18 -5.28
CA VAL A 394 -23.23 -23.03 -4.10
C VAL A 394 -22.45 -23.39 -2.84
N GLY A 395 -22.51 -22.53 -1.82
CA GLY A 395 -21.74 -22.64 -0.58
C GLY A 395 -20.40 -21.92 -0.57
N SER A 396 -19.88 -21.46 -1.72
CA SER A 396 -18.67 -20.63 -1.76
C SER A 396 -18.90 -19.31 -1.02
N ARG A 397 -17.96 -18.93 -0.15
CA ARG A 397 -17.88 -17.58 0.41
C ARG A 397 -17.27 -16.65 -0.62
N VAL A 398 -17.82 -15.45 -0.72
CA VAL A 398 -17.31 -14.38 -1.58
C VAL A 398 -17.19 -13.10 -0.77
N THR A 399 -16.21 -12.30 -1.13
CA THR A 399 -15.98 -10.98 -0.53
C THR A 399 -16.51 -9.88 -1.44
N GLN A 400 -16.92 -8.76 -0.86
CA GLN A 400 -17.35 -7.58 -1.60
C GLN A 400 -16.27 -7.14 -2.59
N GLY A 401 -16.63 -6.94 -3.85
CA GLY A 401 -15.70 -6.59 -4.92
C GLY A 401 -15.02 -7.79 -5.60
N GLU A 402 -15.19 -9.01 -5.09
CA GLU A 402 -14.68 -10.22 -5.75
C GLU A 402 -15.39 -10.46 -7.09
N VAL A 403 -14.63 -10.84 -8.13
CA VAL A 403 -15.21 -11.15 -9.45
C VAL A 403 -15.95 -12.49 -9.37
N ILE A 404 -17.27 -12.45 -9.59
CA ILE A 404 -18.14 -13.63 -9.52
C ILE A 404 -18.53 -14.18 -10.89
N GLY A 405 -18.37 -13.37 -11.93
CA GLY A 405 -18.75 -13.74 -13.30
C GLY A 405 -18.51 -12.59 -14.26
N TYR A 406 -19.06 -12.72 -15.46
CA TYR A 406 -18.84 -11.77 -16.52
C TYR A 406 -20.15 -11.48 -17.25
N VAL A 407 -20.35 -10.22 -17.63
CA VAL A 407 -21.54 -9.74 -18.36
C VAL A 407 -21.75 -10.57 -19.63
N GLY A 408 -23.01 -10.78 -20.00
CA GLY A 408 -23.41 -11.46 -21.22
C GLY A 408 -24.82 -11.11 -21.64
N GLN A 409 -25.45 -12.02 -22.37
CA GLN A 409 -26.80 -11.89 -22.91
C GLN A 409 -27.57 -13.22 -22.83
N THR A 410 -27.30 -14.04 -21.81
CA THR A 410 -27.99 -15.35 -21.67
C THR A 410 -29.40 -15.17 -21.13
N GLY A 411 -30.34 -16.06 -21.48
CA GLY A 411 -31.73 -15.97 -21.03
C GLY A 411 -32.52 -14.93 -21.84
N PHE A 412 -33.46 -14.24 -21.21
CA PHE A 412 -34.31 -13.23 -21.86
C PHE A 412 -33.64 -11.86 -21.83
N ALA A 413 -32.67 -11.66 -22.72
CA ALA A 413 -31.90 -10.42 -22.83
C ALA A 413 -31.86 -9.91 -24.28
N THR A 414 -32.20 -8.63 -24.49
CA THR A 414 -32.21 -8.00 -25.82
C THR A 414 -30.83 -7.50 -26.28
N GLY A 415 -29.87 -7.37 -25.36
CA GLY A 415 -28.48 -7.00 -25.63
C GLY A 415 -27.60 -7.31 -24.41
N PRO A 416 -26.26 -7.20 -24.52
CA PRO A 416 -25.36 -7.42 -23.40
C PRO A 416 -25.59 -6.46 -22.23
N HIS A 417 -25.95 -7.00 -21.07
CA HIS A 417 -26.14 -6.24 -19.83
C HIS A 417 -26.07 -7.17 -18.61
N LEU A 418 -25.88 -6.57 -17.43
CA LEU A 418 -26.09 -7.22 -16.15
C LEU A 418 -27.48 -6.86 -15.61
N HIS A 419 -28.30 -7.87 -15.34
CA HIS A 419 -29.49 -7.68 -14.51
C HIS A 419 -29.13 -7.87 -13.04
N TYR A 420 -29.30 -6.83 -12.24
CA TYR A 420 -28.92 -6.80 -10.83
C TYR A 420 -30.13 -6.57 -9.92
N GLU A 421 -30.33 -7.43 -8.93
CA GLU A 421 -31.39 -7.26 -7.93
C GLU A 421 -30.81 -7.20 -6.52
N VAL A 422 -31.45 -6.39 -5.68
CA VAL A 422 -31.34 -6.44 -4.23
C VAL A 422 -32.67 -6.96 -3.69
N ARG A 423 -32.63 -7.97 -2.84
CA ARG A 423 -33.82 -8.54 -2.19
C ARG A 423 -33.73 -8.38 -0.68
N VAL A 424 -34.80 -7.87 -0.09
CA VAL A 424 -34.98 -7.69 1.36
C VAL A 424 -36.06 -8.66 1.81
N ASP A 425 -35.70 -9.59 2.70
CA ASP A 425 -36.58 -10.69 3.16
C ASP A 425 -37.21 -11.46 1.99
N GLY A 426 -36.42 -11.68 0.94
CA GLY A 426 -36.82 -12.39 -0.27
C GLY A 426 -37.61 -11.56 -1.30
N LYS A 427 -38.03 -10.33 -0.97
CA LYS A 427 -38.75 -9.44 -1.88
C LYS A 427 -37.79 -8.53 -2.66
N PRO A 428 -37.89 -8.43 -4.00
CA PRO A 428 -37.07 -7.50 -4.77
C PRO A 428 -37.37 -6.05 -4.42
N GLU A 429 -36.33 -5.27 -4.14
CA GLU A 429 -36.38 -3.84 -3.85
C GLU A 429 -35.54 -3.07 -4.86
N ASN A 430 -35.84 -1.78 -5.06
CA ASN A 430 -35.11 -0.95 -6.01
C ASN A 430 -33.65 -0.75 -5.55
N PRO A 431 -32.64 -1.32 -6.26
CA PRO A 431 -31.23 -1.22 -5.85
C PRO A 431 -30.68 0.21 -5.80
N LEU A 432 -31.30 1.16 -6.52
CA LEU A 432 -30.87 2.56 -6.57
C LEU A 432 -31.32 3.37 -5.36
N THR A 433 -32.45 3.00 -4.76
CA THR A 433 -33.08 3.76 -3.67
C THR A 433 -33.14 2.99 -2.36
N VAL A 434 -32.92 1.67 -2.37
CA VAL A 434 -32.91 0.86 -1.16
C VAL A 434 -31.87 1.44 -0.21
N THR A 435 -32.36 1.88 0.94
CA THR A 435 -31.48 2.32 2.02
C THR A 435 -30.93 1.05 2.64
N MET A 436 -29.72 0.69 2.20
CA MET A 436 -28.96 -0.38 2.83
C MET A 436 -28.89 -0.05 4.32
N PRO A 437 -29.32 -0.95 5.21
CA PRO A 437 -29.34 -0.67 6.63
C PRO A 437 -27.92 -0.37 7.04
N LYS A 438 -27.78 0.63 7.90
CA LYS A 438 -26.51 0.88 8.56
C LYS A 438 -26.05 -0.47 9.14
N PRO A 439 -24.80 -0.89 8.89
CA PRO A 439 -24.31 -2.15 9.41
C PRO A 439 -24.64 -2.18 10.91
N GLN A 440 -25.30 -3.25 11.37
CA GLN A 440 -25.66 -3.33 12.78
C GLN A 440 -24.37 -3.29 13.60
N PRO A 441 -24.34 -2.53 14.72
CA PRO A 441 -23.23 -2.57 15.64
C PRO A 441 -22.95 -3.99 16.12
N LEU A 442 -21.74 -4.22 16.62
CA LEU A 442 -21.38 -5.45 17.33
C LEU A 442 -22.43 -5.76 18.43
N SER A 443 -22.77 -7.04 18.59
CA SER A 443 -23.64 -7.49 19.69
C SER A 443 -23.04 -7.09 21.04
N ASP A 444 -23.85 -6.93 22.09
CA ASP A 444 -23.37 -6.45 23.39
C ASP A 444 -22.16 -7.22 23.94
N LYS A 445 -22.14 -8.55 23.73
CA LYS A 445 -21.01 -9.41 24.08
C LYS A 445 -19.74 -9.03 23.29
N LEU A 446 -19.86 -8.92 21.97
CA LEU A 446 -18.74 -8.54 21.10
C LEU A 446 -18.31 -7.10 21.31
N MET A 447 -19.24 -6.21 21.70
CA MET A 447 -18.95 -4.82 22.03
C MET A 447 -18.06 -4.72 23.28
N ALA A 448 -18.29 -5.54 24.30
CA ALA A 448 -17.44 -5.58 25.48
C ALA A 448 -16.01 -6.04 25.16
N GLU A 449 -15.87 -7.08 24.32
CA GLU A 449 -14.59 -7.56 23.81
C GLU A 449 -13.88 -6.48 22.97
N PHE A 450 -14.62 -5.85 22.05
CA PHE A 450 -14.15 -4.76 21.21
C PHE A 450 -13.61 -3.59 22.03
N LYS A 451 -14.38 -3.11 23.03
CA LYS A 451 -13.93 -2.02 23.91
C LYS A 451 -12.66 -2.40 24.67
N THR A 452 -12.57 -3.64 25.16
CA THR A 452 -11.39 -4.12 25.86
C THR A 452 -10.16 -4.17 24.95
N GLN A 453 -10.30 -4.68 23.74
CA GLN A 453 -9.19 -4.79 22.78
C GLN A 453 -8.74 -3.43 22.23
N THR A 454 -9.66 -2.48 22.06
CA THR A 454 -9.39 -1.20 21.40
C THR A 454 -9.06 -0.06 22.35
N ALA A 455 -9.40 -0.17 23.65
CA ALA A 455 -9.15 0.87 24.65
C ALA A 455 -7.71 1.44 24.65
N PRO A 456 -6.64 0.63 24.55
CA PRO A 456 -5.28 1.16 24.49
C PRO A 456 -5.04 2.04 23.26
N MET A 457 -5.64 1.69 22.12
CA MET A 457 -5.49 2.43 20.87
C MET A 457 -6.32 3.72 20.88
N VAL A 458 -7.55 3.65 21.41
CA VAL A 458 -8.42 4.83 21.64
C VAL A 458 -7.68 5.85 22.50
N ALA A 459 -7.15 5.43 23.64
CA ALA A 459 -6.42 6.31 24.56
C ALA A 459 -5.21 6.95 23.87
N ARG A 460 -4.50 6.19 23.02
CA ARG A 460 -3.31 6.70 22.35
C ARG A 460 -3.62 7.71 21.25
N ILE A 461 -4.67 7.49 20.46
CA ILE A 461 -5.15 8.48 19.48
C ILE A 461 -5.54 9.77 20.20
N GLN A 462 -6.34 9.67 21.27
CA GLN A 462 -6.77 10.84 22.05
C GLN A 462 -5.60 11.62 22.66
N MET A 463 -4.57 10.93 23.17
CA MET A 463 -3.38 11.60 23.71
C MET A 463 -2.65 12.42 22.63
N ILE A 464 -2.52 11.87 21.42
CA ILE A 464 -1.86 12.53 20.29
C ILE A 464 -2.68 13.73 19.83
N ASP A 465 -3.99 13.56 19.61
CA ASP A 465 -4.84 14.65 19.14
C ASP A 465 -4.85 15.81 20.14
N ASN A 466 -4.89 15.52 21.44
CA ASN A 466 -4.80 16.54 22.50
C ASN A 466 -3.42 17.23 22.55
N ALA A 467 -2.34 16.51 22.25
CA ALA A 467 -1.00 17.10 22.18
C ALA A 467 -0.89 18.02 20.95
N THR A 468 -1.36 17.58 19.79
CA THR A 468 -1.32 18.36 18.55
C THR A 468 -2.22 19.60 18.63
N GLN A 469 -3.42 19.49 19.20
CA GLN A 469 -4.29 20.65 19.40
C GLN A 469 -3.68 21.68 20.35
N ARG A 470 -2.95 21.24 21.38
CA ARG A 470 -2.21 22.15 22.28
C ARG A 470 -1.10 22.89 21.54
N LEU A 471 -0.30 22.18 20.73
CA LEU A 471 0.74 22.80 19.91
C LEU A 471 0.16 23.82 18.91
N ALA A 472 -0.94 23.49 18.22
CA ALA A 472 -1.60 24.40 17.29
C ALA A 472 -2.16 25.67 17.96
N ARG A 473 -2.68 25.56 19.21
CA ARG A 473 -3.14 26.72 19.99
C ARG A 473 -1.99 27.63 20.44
N VAL A 474 -0.84 27.06 20.77
CA VAL A 474 0.35 27.84 21.16
C VAL A 474 0.89 28.63 19.97
N ASP A 475 0.96 28.02 18.77
CA ASP A 475 1.43 28.71 17.57
C ASP A 475 0.48 29.84 17.12
N SER A 476 -0.84 29.63 17.21
CA SER A 476 -1.83 30.66 16.89
C SER A 476 -1.85 31.80 17.92
N GLY A 477 -1.63 31.52 19.21
CA GLY A 477 -1.45 32.54 20.24
C GLY A 477 -0.18 33.38 20.03
N ARG A 478 0.91 32.76 19.55
CA ARG A 478 2.17 33.45 19.23
C ARG A 478 2.03 34.35 17.99
N ALA A 479 1.30 33.91 16.97
CA ALA A 479 1.01 34.73 15.78
C ALA A 479 0.09 35.93 16.11
N ALA A 480 -0.91 35.75 16.97
CA ALA A 480 -1.79 36.83 17.42
C ALA A 480 -1.08 37.85 18.33
N GLY A 481 -0.17 37.39 19.21
CA GLY A 481 0.63 38.28 20.06
C GLY A 481 1.68 39.10 19.32
N THR A 482 2.00 38.75 18.06
CA THR A 482 2.96 39.51 17.23
C THR A 482 2.25 40.58 16.39
N MET A 483 0.92 40.55 16.25
CA MET A 483 0.14 41.59 15.54
C MET A 483 -0.41 42.70 16.43
N LEU A 484 -0.19 42.64 17.75
CA LEU A 484 -0.63 43.67 18.72
C LEU A 484 0.52 44.57 19.21
N THR A 485 1.69 44.45 18.60
CA THR A 485 2.84 45.32 18.82
C THR A 485 3.38 45.77 17.47
N ASP A 486 2.66 46.66 16.81
CA ASP A 486 3.19 47.58 15.79
C ASP A 486 2.30 48.83 15.72
#